data_AF-A0A1G6XHD5-F1
#
_entry.id   AF-A0A1G6XHD5-F1
#
_cell.length_a   1.000
_cell.length_b   1.000
_cell.length_c   1.000
_cell.angle_alpha   90.00
_cell.angle_beta   90.00
_cell.angle_gamma   90.00
#
_symmetry.space_group_name_H-M   'P 1'
#
loop_
_entity.id
_entity.type
_entity.pdbx_description
1 polymer ?
#
loop_
_entity_poly.entity_id
_entity_poly.type
_entity_poly.pdbx_seq_one_letter_code
_entity_poly.pdbx_strand_id
1 'polypeptide(L)'
;MRPLEAIRCLFGLCQMIRPQFLYRVATGTLPTPGAVLLIRVLGARNLLQALLLARAGRTLRRCGAIVDLTHAGTMVALASGDRRWRKPAGIDAFLASTFAALEAR
;
A
#
# COMPACT_ATOMS: atom_id res chain seq x y z
N MET A 1 -14.61 -12.71 3.73
CA MET A 1 -13.53 -11.91 3.09
C MET A 1 -12.75 -12.83 2.17
N ARG A 2 -12.37 -12.36 1.00
CA ARG A 2 -11.45 -13.10 0.12
C ARG A 2 -10.02 -13.04 0.70
N PRO A 3 -9.12 -13.96 0.29
CA PRO A 3 -7.75 -14.01 0.80
C PRO A 3 -6.97 -12.71 0.59
N LEU A 4 -7.21 -12.02 -0.52
CA LEU A 4 -6.53 -10.77 -0.89
C LEU A 4 -6.78 -9.64 0.12
N GLU A 5 -8.02 -9.48 0.54
CA GLU A 5 -8.49 -8.48 1.48
C GLU A 5 -7.99 -8.80 2.90
N ALA A 6 -7.89 -10.09 3.24
CA ALA A 6 -7.25 -10.53 4.49
C ALA A 6 -5.76 -10.16 4.51
N ILE A 7 -5.03 -10.44 3.42
CA ILE A 7 -3.61 -10.08 3.27
C ILE A 7 -3.45 -8.57 3.35
N ARG A 8 -4.28 -7.81 2.63
CA ARG A 8 -4.25 -6.34 2.64
C ARG A 8 -4.55 -5.78 4.04
N CYS A 9 -5.53 -6.34 4.74
CA CYS A 9 -5.88 -5.95 6.10
C CYS A 9 -4.70 -6.17 7.06
N LEU A 10 -4.09 -7.37 7.02
CA LEU A 10 -2.94 -7.70 7.85
C LEU A 10 -1.75 -6.80 7.54
N PHE A 11 -1.49 -6.55 6.24
CA PHE A 11 -0.42 -5.66 5.82
C PHE A 11 -0.65 -4.22 6.29
N GLY A 12 -1.90 -3.72 6.19
CA GLY A 12 -2.29 -2.41 6.69
C GLY A 12 -2.12 -2.27 8.21
N LEU A 13 -2.49 -3.32 8.97
CA LEU A 13 -2.26 -3.38 10.42
C LEU A 13 -0.78 -3.34 10.76
N CYS A 14 0.07 -4.10 10.07
CA CYS A 14 1.52 -4.07 10.26
C CYS A 14 2.10 -2.68 10.03
N GLN A 15 1.64 -1.96 9.00
CA GLN A 15 2.04 -0.58 8.73
C GLN A 15 1.59 0.41 9.83
N MET A 16 0.42 0.19 10.41
CA MET A 16 -0.11 1.07 11.45
C MET A 16 0.59 0.84 12.81
N ILE A 17 0.82 -0.42 13.17
CA ILE A 17 1.37 -0.83 14.47
C ILE A 17 2.91 -0.77 14.48
N ARG A 18 3.58 -1.22 13.42
CA ARG A 18 5.06 -1.32 13.37
C ARG A 18 5.67 -0.65 12.12
N PRO A 19 5.39 0.64 11.85
CA PRO A 19 5.91 1.34 10.67
C PRO A 19 7.44 1.38 10.64
N GLN A 20 8.10 1.52 11.79
CA GLN A 20 9.56 1.60 11.87
C GLN A 20 10.24 0.28 11.52
N PHE A 21 9.62 -0.84 11.87
CA PHE A 21 10.14 -2.16 11.54
C PHE A 21 10.05 -2.40 10.03
N LEU A 22 8.88 -2.16 9.43
CA LEU A 22 8.68 -2.36 7.99
C LEU A 22 9.60 -1.46 7.15
N TYR A 23 9.73 -0.18 7.53
CA TYR A 23 10.65 0.72 6.84
C TYR A 23 12.10 0.25 6.91
N ARG A 24 12.53 -0.26 8.07
CA ARG A 24 13.88 -0.78 8.25
C ARG A 24 14.12 -2.05 7.45
N VAL A 25 13.15 -2.96 7.40
CA VAL A 25 13.23 -4.16 6.55
C VAL A 25 13.32 -3.77 5.07
N ALA A 26 12.51 -2.82 4.63
CA ALA A 26 12.48 -2.39 3.23
C ALA A 26 13.74 -1.62 2.81
N THR A 27 14.23 -0.71 3.67
CA THR A 27 15.26 0.27 3.30
C THR A 27 16.63 0.00 3.92
N GLY A 28 16.71 -0.78 4.99
CA GLY A 28 17.91 -0.94 5.82
C GLY A 28 18.15 0.22 6.79
N THR A 29 17.29 1.25 6.81
CA THR A 29 17.49 2.49 7.57
C THR A 29 16.33 2.80 8.51
N LEU A 30 16.53 3.73 9.44
CA LEU A 30 15.45 4.23 10.29
C LEU A 30 14.62 5.28 9.55
N PRO A 31 13.27 5.25 9.66
CA PRO A 31 12.45 6.29 9.06
C PRO A 31 12.55 7.59 9.85
N THR A 32 12.48 8.71 9.12
CA THR A 32 12.16 10.01 9.73
C THR A 32 10.73 10.04 10.26
N PRO A 33 10.37 10.92 11.21
CA PRO A 33 9.01 11.05 11.74
C PRO A 33 7.94 11.23 10.65
N GLY A 34 8.23 12.03 9.62
CA GLY A 34 7.32 12.20 8.47
C GLY A 34 7.10 10.90 7.68
N ALA A 35 8.15 10.10 7.49
CA ALA A 35 8.02 8.79 6.84
C ALA A 35 7.16 7.82 7.67
N VAL A 36 7.27 7.86 9.00
CA VAL A 36 6.39 7.07 9.90
C VAL A 36 4.93 7.46 9.71
N LEU A 37 4.63 8.75 9.61
CA LEU A 37 3.27 9.23 9.35
C LEU A 37 2.75 8.72 8.00
N LEU A 38 3.55 8.83 6.94
CA LEU A 38 3.18 8.34 5.61
C LEU A 38 2.90 6.83 5.59
N ILE A 39 3.72 6.03 6.26
CA ILE A 39 3.49 4.58 6.37
C ILE A 39 2.20 4.28 7.14
N ARG A 40 1.90 5.04 8.21
CA ARG A 40 0.62 4.88 8.93
C ARG A 40 -0.58 5.24 8.07
N VAL A 41 -0.49 6.32 7.28
CA VAL A 41 -1.54 6.71 6.32
C VAL A 41 -1.74 5.62 5.27
N LEU A 42 -0.66 5.05 4.74
CA LEU A 42 -0.71 3.92 3.82
C LEU A 42 -1.32 2.66 4.47
N GLY A 43 -1.01 2.43 5.75
CA GLY A 43 -1.59 1.35 6.54
C GLY A 43 -3.10 1.52 6.72
N ALA A 44 -3.53 2.73 7.08
CA ALA A 44 -4.94 3.09 7.21
C ALA A 44 -5.68 2.92 5.87
N ARG A 45 -5.07 3.35 4.74
CA ARG A 45 -5.63 3.16 3.40
C ARG A 45 -5.87 1.68 3.10
N ASN A 46 -4.86 0.83 3.32
CA ASN A 46 -4.97 -0.61 3.08
C ASN A 46 -6.05 -1.25 3.98
N LEU A 47 -6.12 -0.86 5.24
CA LEU A 47 -7.13 -1.34 6.18
C LEU A 47 -8.55 -0.93 5.76
N LEU A 48 -8.76 0.35 5.45
CA LEU A 48 -10.06 0.86 4.98
C LEU A 48 -10.48 0.19 3.68
N GLN A 49 -9.57 0.06 2.70
CA GLN A 49 -9.87 -0.58 1.44
C GLN A 49 -10.20 -2.07 1.63
N ALA A 50 -9.49 -2.79 2.50
CA ALA A 50 -9.83 -4.18 2.83
C ALA A 50 -11.22 -4.30 3.47
N LEU A 51 -11.58 -3.40 4.39
CA LEU A 51 -12.90 -3.39 5.04
C LEU A 51 -14.03 -3.07 4.06
N LEU A 52 -13.84 -2.06 3.20
CA LEU A 52 -14.82 -1.67 2.18
C LEU A 52 -15.00 -2.77 1.13
N LEU A 53 -13.93 -3.49 0.77
CA LEU A 53 -13.98 -4.54 -0.23
C LEU A 53 -14.40 -5.91 0.31
N ALA A 54 -14.35 -6.13 1.64
CA ALA A 54 -14.61 -7.42 2.27
C ALA A 54 -15.96 -8.08 1.90
N ARG A 55 -16.98 -7.28 1.58
CA ARG A 55 -18.31 -7.73 1.11
C ARG A 55 -18.74 -7.05 -0.19
N ALA A 56 -17.80 -6.45 -0.92
CA ALA A 56 -18.10 -5.67 -2.11
C ALA A 56 -18.57 -6.53 -3.30
N GLY A 57 -19.33 -5.91 -4.21
CA GLY A 57 -19.61 -6.46 -5.54
C GLY A 57 -18.45 -6.28 -6.53
N ARG A 58 -18.59 -6.81 -7.75
CA ARG A 58 -17.55 -6.75 -8.79
C ARG A 58 -17.21 -5.31 -9.20
N THR A 59 -18.19 -4.42 -9.25
CA THR A 59 -17.99 -3.00 -9.61
C THR A 59 -17.09 -2.28 -8.62
N LEU A 60 -17.38 -2.38 -7.32
CA LEU A 60 -16.60 -1.68 -6.30
C LEU A 60 -15.17 -2.22 -6.19
N ARG A 61 -14.96 -3.52 -6.45
CA ARG A 61 -13.61 -4.10 -6.59
C ARG A 61 -12.83 -3.51 -7.76
N ARG A 62 -13.45 -3.32 -8.93
CA ARG A 62 -12.81 -2.65 -10.07
C ARG A 62 -12.43 -1.21 -9.73
N CYS A 63 -13.29 -0.47 -9.02
CA CYS A 63 -12.95 0.85 -8.52
C CYS A 63 -11.74 0.81 -7.58
N GLY A 64 -11.69 -0.16 -6.66
CA GLY A 64 -10.53 -0.41 -5.80
C GLY A 64 -9.24 -0.64 -6.60
N ALA A 65 -9.29 -1.47 -7.64
CA ALA A 65 -8.16 -1.72 -8.53
C ALA A 65 -7.67 -0.44 -9.25
N ILE A 66 -8.60 0.41 -9.70
CA ILE A 66 -8.24 1.70 -10.35
C ILE A 66 -7.56 2.63 -9.34
N VAL A 67 -8.05 2.69 -8.11
CA VAL A 67 -7.44 3.47 -7.02
C VAL A 67 -6.03 2.97 -6.75
N ASP A 68 -5.82 1.65 -6.72
CA ASP A 68 -4.49 1.06 -6.55
C ASP A 68 -3.55 1.36 -7.72
N LEU A 69 -4.02 1.30 -8.96
CA LEU A 69 -3.21 1.66 -10.14
C LEU A 69 -2.83 3.14 -10.14
N THR A 70 -3.77 4.01 -9.79
CA THR A 70 -3.52 5.45 -9.70
C THR A 70 -2.45 5.72 -8.63
N HIS A 71 -2.59 5.09 -7.47
CA HIS A 71 -1.60 5.18 -6.39
C HIS A 71 -0.23 4.66 -6.83
N ALA A 72 -0.18 3.49 -7.49
CA ALA A 72 1.06 2.95 -8.04
C ALA A 72 1.74 3.94 -8.99
N GLY A 73 0.97 4.60 -9.87
CA GLY A 73 1.48 5.65 -10.76
C GLY A 73 2.13 6.81 -10.00
N THR A 74 1.49 7.31 -8.94
CA THR A 74 2.09 8.36 -8.10
C THR A 74 3.38 7.92 -7.41
N MET A 75 3.46 6.66 -6.99
CA MET A 75 4.66 6.10 -6.36
C MET A 75 5.79 5.88 -7.36
N VAL A 76 5.49 5.49 -8.61
CA VAL A 76 6.48 5.42 -9.69
C VAL A 76 7.04 6.82 -9.99
N ALA A 77 6.18 7.85 -10.05
CA ALA A 77 6.61 9.22 -10.23
C ALA A 77 7.52 9.68 -9.08
N LEU A 78 7.13 9.43 -7.83
CA LEU A 78 7.93 9.76 -6.65
C LEU A 78 9.28 9.02 -6.64
N ALA A 79 9.27 7.71 -6.96
CA ALA A 79 10.49 6.92 -7.07
C ALA A 79 11.41 7.45 -8.17
N SER A 80 10.86 8.01 -9.24
CA SER A 80 11.67 8.56 -10.34
C SER A 80 12.22 9.96 -10.03
N GLY A 81 11.46 10.77 -9.30
CA GLY A 81 11.79 12.17 -9.00
C GLY A 81 12.68 12.40 -7.78
N ASP A 82 12.64 11.54 -6.77
CA ASP A 82 13.42 11.71 -5.53
C ASP A 82 14.21 10.44 -5.16
N ARG A 83 15.55 10.56 -5.17
CA ARG A 83 16.48 9.47 -4.80
C ARG A 83 16.25 8.95 -3.39
N ARG A 84 15.80 9.80 -2.47
CA ARG A 84 15.50 9.40 -1.09
C ARG A 84 14.34 8.41 -1.05
N TRP A 85 13.34 8.58 -1.92
CA TRP A 85 12.13 7.77 -1.94
C TRP A 85 12.16 6.62 -2.95
N ARG A 86 13.17 6.55 -3.83
CA ARG A 86 13.35 5.48 -4.83
C ARG A 86 12.97 4.09 -4.35
N LYS A 87 13.64 3.62 -3.30
CA LYS A 87 13.44 2.26 -2.78
C LYS A 87 12.08 2.08 -2.09
N PRO A 88 11.68 2.90 -1.09
CA PRO A 88 10.39 2.72 -0.43
C PRO A 88 9.20 2.94 -1.38
N ALA A 89 9.23 3.96 -2.24
CA ALA A 89 8.17 4.22 -3.22
C ALA A 89 8.14 3.15 -4.32
N GLY A 90 9.28 2.62 -4.76
CA GLY A 90 9.33 1.51 -5.71
C GLY A 90 8.70 0.22 -5.16
N ILE A 91 8.97 -0.12 -3.89
CA ILE A 91 8.33 -1.27 -3.22
C ILE A 91 6.82 -1.05 -3.11
N ASP A 92 6.39 0.15 -2.73
CA ASP A 92 4.96 0.45 -2.61
C ASP A 92 4.23 0.42 -3.96
N ALA A 93 4.86 0.96 -5.02
CA ALA A 93 4.34 0.88 -6.38
C ALA A 93 4.15 -0.58 -6.84
N PHE A 94 5.12 -1.45 -6.53
CA PHE A 94 5.04 -2.87 -6.85
C PHE A 94 3.88 -3.56 -6.11
N LEU A 95 3.74 -3.31 -4.81
CA LEU A 95 2.66 -3.88 -3.99
C LEU A 95 1.28 -3.38 -4.46
N ALA A 96 1.14 -2.08 -4.70
CA ALA A 96 -0.10 -1.49 -5.20
C ALA A 96 -0.50 -2.06 -6.57
N SER A 97 0.46 -2.20 -7.49
CA SER A 97 0.22 -2.83 -8.81
C SER A 97 -0.20 -4.29 -8.67
N THR A 98 0.44 -5.04 -7.75
CA THR A 98 0.09 -6.43 -7.47
C THR A 98 -1.33 -6.55 -6.95
N PHE A 99 -1.70 -5.72 -5.98
CA PHE A 99 -3.06 -5.72 -5.46
C PHE A 99 -4.08 -5.35 -6.53
N ALA A 100 -3.81 -4.34 -7.36
CA ALA A 100 -4.70 -3.96 -8.44
C ALA A 100 -4.94 -5.12 -9.43
N ALA A 101 -3.88 -5.79 -9.84
CA ALA A 101 -3.94 -6.91 -10.77
C ALA A 101 -4.73 -8.10 -10.21
N LEU A 102 -4.63 -8.36 -8.89
CA LEU A 102 -5.36 -9.42 -8.22
C LEU A 102 -6.83 -9.06 -7.97
N GLU A 103 -7.13 -7.79 -7.70
CA GLU A 103 -8.49 -7.29 -7.47
C GLU A 103 -9.31 -7.21 -8.78
N ALA A 104 -8.64 -6.99 -9.91
CA ALA A 104 -9.24 -6.93 -11.24
C ALA A 104 -9.68 -8.31 -11.80
N ARG A 105 -9.25 -9.42 -11.18
CA ARG A 105 -9.65 -10.79 -11.53
C ARG A 105 -11.00 -11.18 -10.91
#